data_AF-A0A158BG43-F1
#
_entry.id   AF-A0A158BG43-F1
#
_cell.length_a   1.000
_cell.length_b   1.000
_cell.length_c   1.000
_cell.angle_alpha   90.00
_cell.angle_beta   90.00
_cell.angle_gamma   90.00
#
_symmetry.space_group_name_H-M   'P 1'
#
loop_
_entity.id
_entity.type
_entity.pdbx_description
1 polymer ?
#
loop_
_entity_poly.entity_id
_entity_poly.type
_entity_poly.pdbx_seq_one_letter_code
_entity_poly.pdbx_strand_id
1 'polypeptide(L)'
;MSMIAMASHPSSSFPLRCRYVERAPIGASLSASTKKPAAGSTKGGETTRFAVGQDGSIQGSGVTGYAFSGTTTPHGDKNFLDATVKFGPAPCLYPGMTLTGVVFFTSNEVLAGLTLPDRSDAFVVAGTK
;
A
#
# COMPACT_ATOMS: atom_id res chain seq x y z
N MET A 1 15.85 -32.94 -46.41
CA MET A 1 16.04 -34.24 -45.73
C MET A 1 15.50 -34.10 -44.32
N SER A 2 14.49 -34.90 -44.01
CA SER A 2 13.83 -34.99 -42.70
C SER A 2 14.70 -35.83 -41.76
N MET A 3 14.78 -35.46 -40.47
CA MET A 3 14.70 -36.44 -39.38
C MET A 3 14.12 -35.80 -38.12
N ILE A 4 13.33 -36.63 -37.45
CA ILE A 4 12.39 -36.39 -36.37
C ILE A 4 12.98 -36.97 -35.07
N ALA A 5 12.80 -36.23 -33.98
CA ALA A 5 12.62 -36.57 -32.55
C ALA A 5 13.50 -37.61 -31.82
N MET A 6 13.91 -37.23 -30.61
CA MET A 6 13.57 -38.01 -29.42
C MET A 6 13.19 -37.06 -28.26
N ALA A 7 12.05 -37.34 -27.64
CA ALA A 7 11.45 -36.60 -26.54
C ALA A 7 11.85 -37.20 -25.18
N SER A 8 12.05 -36.35 -24.18
CA SER A 8 11.80 -36.69 -22.77
C SER A 8 11.27 -35.46 -22.03
N HIS A 9 10.02 -35.55 -21.56
CA HIS A 9 9.34 -34.61 -20.67
C HIS A 9 9.52 -35.07 -19.20
N PRO A 10 9.10 -34.31 -18.17
CA PRO A 10 9.39 -32.91 -17.86
C PRO A 10 9.87 -32.77 -16.38
N SER A 11 10.72 -31.80 -16.08
CA SER A 11 10.80 -31.26 -14.71
C SER A 11 10.18 -29.88 -14.75
N SER A 12 8.94 -29.78 -14.26
CA SER A 12 8.23 -28.51 -14.12
C SER A 12 8.86 -27.69 -12.98
N SER A 13 10.01 -27.10 -13.24
CA SER A 13 10.43 -25.90 -12.51
C SER A 13 9.69 -24.75 -13.16
N PHE A 14 8.56 -24.33 -12.59
CA PHE A 14 8.06 -22.98 -12.81
C PHE A 14 9.12 -22.04 -12.22
N PRO A 15 9.93 -21.30 -13.00
CA PRO A 15 10.58 -20.16 -12.40
C PRO A 15 9.45 -19.17 -12.13
N LEU A 16 9.13 -18.92 -10.86
CA LEU A 16 8.56 -17.65 -10.45
C LEU A 16 9.57 -16.57 -10.85
N ARG A 17 9.58 -16.21 -12.14
CA ARG A 17 10.26 -15.02 -12.64
C ARG A 17 9.40 -13.86 -12.16
N CYS A 18 9.56 -13.49 -10.89
CA CYS A 18 9.32 -12.12 -10.47
C CYS A 18 10.20 -11.26 -11.37
N ARG A 19 9.64 -10.78 -12.48
CA ARG A 19 10.24 -9.70 -13.26
C ARG A 19 10.27 -8.54 -12.28
N TYR A 20 11.44 -8.27 -11.72
CA TYR A 20 11.70 -7.03 -11.00
C TYR A 20 11.57 -5.94 -12.06
N VAL A 21 10.36 -5.40 -12.21
CA VAL A 21 10.17 -4.19 -13.01
C VAL A 21 10.82 -3.12 -12.15
N GLU A 22 12.03 -2.70 -12.52
CA GLU A 22 12.62 -1.45 -12.04
C GLU A 22 11.63 -0.33 -12.41
N ARG A 23 10.72 -0.03 -11.49
CA ARG A 23 9.90 1.16 -11.58
C ARG A 23 10.75 2.28 -11.03
N ALA A 24 10.93 3.32 -11.83
CA ALA A 24 11.63 4.56 -11.48
C ALA A 24 11.29 5.02 -10.05
N PRO A 25 12.24 5.66 -9.33
CA PRO A 25 11.99 6.18 -7.99
C PRO A 25 10.70 7.00 -8.02
N ILE A 26 9.85 6.81 -7.01
CA ILE A 26 8.54 7.46 -6.89
C ILE A 26 8.76 8.96 -6.66
N GLY A 27 9.18 9.69 -7.69
CA GLY A 27 9.36 11.14 -7.73
C GLY A 27 8.23 11.85 -8.48
N ALA A 28 7.21 11.12 -8.93
CA ALA A 28 6.07 11.66 -9.63
C ALA A 28 4.77 11.29 -8.89
N SER A 29 4.36 12.18 -7.99
CA SER A 29 2.98 12.66 -7.91
C SER A 29 1.87 11.62 -8.15
N LEU A 30 1.51 10.88 -7.11
CA LEU A 30 0.46 9.86 -7.15
C LEU A 30 -0.81 10.34 -6.44
N SER A 31 -1.71 11.04 -7.14
CA SER A 31 -3.09 11.20 -6.66
C SER A 31 -3.78 9.85 -6.66
N ALA A 32 -3.76 9.15 -5.54
CA ALA A 32 -4.50 7.91 -5.35
C ALA A 32 -5.88 8.25 -4.79
N SER A 33 -6.82 8.66 -5.63
CA SER A 33 -8.22 8.81 -5.18
C SER A 33 -8.92 7.48 -5.32
N THR A 34 -8.75 6.61 -4.32
CA THR A 34 -9.25 5.25 -4.42
C THR A 34 -10.78 5.20 -4.42
N LYS A 35 -11.37 4.52 -5.42
CA LYS A 35 -12.81 4.21 -5.41
C LYS A 35 -13.05 3.04 -4.46
N LYS A 36 -13.44 3.33 -3.21
CA LYS A 36 -13.73 2.38 -2.10
C LYS A 36 -12.50 1.63 -1.56
N PRO A 37 -11.45 2.30 -1.05
CA PRO A 37 -10.43 1.61 -0.29
C PRO A 37 -11.05 1.01 0.98
N ALA A 38 -10.70 -0.23 1.28
CA ALA A 38 -10.96 -0.80 2.59
C ALA A 38 -9.77 -0.46 3.48
N ALA A 39 -10.04 0.01 4.70
CA ALA A 39 -9.03 0.04 5.74
C ALA A 39 -9.42 -0.93 6.86
N GLY A 40 -8.43 -1.54 7.47
CA GLY A 40 -8.65 -2.51 8.52
C GLY A 40 -7.48 -2.65 9.47
N SER A 41 -7.76 -3.37 10.54
CA SER A 41 -6.86 -3.74 11.62
C SER A 41 -7.30 -5.06 12.23
N THR A 42 -6.57 -5.55 13.24
CA THR A 42 -7.02 -6.70 14.03
C THR A 42 -8.27 -6.42 14.86
N LYS A 43 -8.64 -5.14 15.05
CA LYS A 43 -9.79 -4.70 15.86
C LYS A 43 -11.03 -4.35 15.04
N GLY A 44 -10.94 -4.41 13.71
CA GLY A 44 -12.05 -4.10 12.80
C GLY A 44 -11.59 -3.36 11.54
N GLY A 45 -12.52 -3.10 10.65
CA GLY A 45 -12.26 -2.36 9.41
C GLY A 45 -13.51 -1.71 8.85
N GLU A 46 -13.31 -0.76 7.95
CA GLU A 46 -14.38 -0.03 7.27
C GLU A 46 -13.95 0.44 5.88
N THR A 47 -14.92 0.89 5.09
CA THR A 47 -14.63 1.62 3.86
C THR A 47 -14.11 3.01 4.23
N THR A 48 -13.02 3.42 3.59
CA THR A 48 -12.39 4.70 3.85
C THR A 48 -12.23 5.49 2.57
N ARG A 49 -11.72 6.70 2.67
CA ARG A 49 -10.98 7.39 1.62
C ARG A 49 -9.54 7.45 2.08
N PHE A 50 -8.62 7.17 1.18
CA PHE A 50 -7.20 7.31 1.41
C PHE A 50 -6.60 7.92 0.15
N ALA A 51 -6.10 9.14 0.30
CA ALA A 51 -5.48 9.91 -0.76
C ALA A 51 -4.07 10.28 -0.37
N VAL A 52 -3.17 10.18 -1.33
CA VAL A 52 -1.81 10.71 -1.24
C VAL A 52 -1.71 11.84 -2.27
N GLY A 53 -1.30 13.01 -1.82
CA GLY A 53 -1.07 14.20 -2.63
C GLY A 53 0.25 14.12 -3.37
N GLN A 54 0.40 15.00 -4.35
CA GLN A 54 1.65 15.12 -5.12
C GLN A 54 2.83 15.62 -4.28
N ASP A 55 2.53 16.34 -3.21
CA ASP A 55 3.44 16.85 -2.19
C ASP A 55 3.75 15.83 -1.08
N GLY A 56 3.24 14.60 -1.21
CA GLY A 56 3.34 13.55 -0.20
C GLY A 56 2.35 13.71 0.95
N SER A 57 1.42 14.68 0.93
CA SER A 57 0.38 14.76 1.96
C SER A 57 -0.52 13.52 1.93
N ILE A 58 -0.84 12.94 3.09
CA ILE A 58 -1.84 11.88 3.21
C ILE A 58 -3.10 12.50 3.79
N GLN A 59 -4.25 12.20 3.19
CA GLN A 59 -5.56 12.53 3.74
C GLN A 59 -6.47 11.32 3.67
N GLY A 60 -7.23 11.10 4.74
CA GLY A 60 -8.24 10.06 4.71
C GLY A 60 -9.35 10.22 5.74
N SER A 61 -10.43 9.51 5.47
CA SER A 61 -11.65 9.57 6.26
C SER A 61 -12.44 8.27 6.15
N GLY A 62 -13.03 7.79 7.23
CA GLY A 62 -13.98 6.67 7.21
C GLY A 62 -15.40 7.08 6.92
N VAL A 63 -16.24 6.08 6.67
CA VAL A 63 -17.70 6.26 6.60
C VAL A 63 -18.30 6.53 7.98
N THR A 64 -17.63 6.11 9.05
CA THR A 64 -18.03 6.37 10.45
C THR A 64 -17.69 7.79 10.93
N GLY A 65 -17.10 8.63 10.08
CA GLY A 65 -16.75 10.02 10.40
C GLY A 65 -15.39 10.20 11.06
N TYR A 66 -14.57 9.14 11.16
CA TYR A 66 -13.18 9.28 11.58
C TYR A 66 -12.33 9.90 10.47
N ALA A 67 -11.25 10.58 10.84
CA ALA A 67 -10.33 11.22 9.90
C ALA A 67 -8.88 11.02 10.34
N PHE A 68 -7.98 11.01 9.36
CA PHE A 68 -6.55 10.97 9.58
C PHE A 68 -5.83 11.77 8.50
N SER A 69 -4.64 12.24 8.86
CA SER A 69 -3.78 13.01 7.97
C SER A 69 -2.33 12.59 8.17
N GLY A 70 -1.47 12.85 7.20
CA GLY A 70 -0.10 12.38 7.28
C GLY A 70 0.79 12.88 6.17
N THR A 71 1.96 12.27 6.08
CA THR A 71 2.96 12.56 5.05
C THR A 71 3.61 11.28 4.56
N THR A 72 4.09 11.31 3.33
CA THR A 72 4.96 10.31 2.74
C THR A 72 6.30 10.90 2.32
N THR A 73 7.35 10.08 2.38
CA THR A 73 8.67 10.42 1.86
C THR A 73 9.24 9.24 1.07
N PRO A 74 9.94 9.45 -0.06
CA PRO A 74 10.62 8.37 -0.76
C PRO A 74 11.59 7.62 0.16
N HIS A 75 11.54 6.29 0.13
CA HIS A 75 12.46 5.46 0.92
C HIS A 75 13.76 5.22 0.13
N GLY A 76 14.63 6.23 0.12
CA GLY A 76 15.85 6.21 -0.69
C GLY A 76 15.54 5.89 -2.15
N ASP A 77 16.23 4.90 -2.71
CA ASP A 77 16.07 4.48 -4.12
C ASP A 77 15.05 3.34 -4.32
N LYS A 78 14.23 3.03 -3.30
CA LYS A 78 13.25 1.93 -3.36
C LYS A 78 11.91 2.41 -3.89
N ASN A 79 11.16 1.49 -4.49
CA ASN A 79 9.83 1.74 -5.05
C ASN A 79 8.70 1.62 -4.00
N PHE A 80 8.86 2.33 -2.87
CA PHE A 80 7.81 2.56 -1.88
C PHE A 80 8.09 3.86 -1.11
N LEU A 81 7.07 4.36 -0.43
CA LEU A 81 7.19 5.55 0.40
C LEU A 81 7.13 5.16 1.88
N ASP A 82 7.99 5.76 2.70
CA ASP A 82 7.78 5.81 4.13
C ASP A 82 6.59 6.71 4.42
N ALA A 83 5.74 6.32 5.35
CA ALA A 83 4.51 7.02 5.67
C ALA A 83 4.35 7.24 7.17
N THR A 84 3.88 8.43 7.53
CA THR A 84 3.46 8.76 8.89
C THR A 84 2.02 9.25 8.83
N VAL A 85 1.13 8.66 9.63
CA VAL A 85 -0.29 9.03 9.70
C VAL A 85 -0.66 9.30 11.14
N LYS A 86 -1.26 10.47 11.36
CA LYS A 86 -1.88 10.86 12.63
C LYS A 86 -3.40 10.73 12.53
N PHE A 87 -3.95 9.95 13.43
CA PHE A 87 -5.39 9.83 13.59
C PHE A 87 -5.95 11.03 14.37
N GLY A 88 -7.13 11.47 13.97
CA GLY A 88 -7.92 12.45 14.71
C GLY A 88 -8.42 11.91 16.05
N PRO A 89 -9.28 12.69 16.73
CA PRO A 89 -9.97 12.23 17.94
C PRO A 89 -10.98 11.10 17.63
N ALA A 90 -11.69 10.63 18.65
CA ALA A 90 -12.84 9.73 18.47
C ALA A 90 -13.78 10.28 17.37
N PRO A 91 -14.32 9.43 16.47
CA PRO A 91 -14.46 7.97 16.58
C PRO A 91 -13.31 7.15 15.95
N CYS A 92 -12.11 7.71 15.77
CA CYS A 92 -10.97 6.94 15.26
C CYS A 92 -10.69 5.69 16.12
N LEU A 93 -10.32 4.57 15.49
CA LEU A 93 -9.91 3.35 16.20
C LEU A 93 -8.65 3.55 17.05
N TYR A 94 -7.76 4.46 16.63
CA TYR A 94 -6.56 4.86 17.36
C TYR A 94 -6.57 6.37 17.65
N PRO A 95 -7.43 6.88 18.55
CA PRO A 95 -7.58 8.33 18.76
C PRO A 95 -6.26 9.02 19.09
N GLY A 96 -5.90 10.05 18.32
CA GLY A 96 -4.70 10.86 18.55
C GLY A 96 -3.36 10.15 18.31
N MET A 97 -3.38 8.87 17.95
CA MET A 97 -2.18 8.08 17.73
C MET A 97 -1.52 8.45 16.40
N THR A 98 -0.19 8.38 16.39
CA THR A 98 0.61 8.47 15.17
C THR A 98 1.18 7.11 14.85
N LEU A 99 0.90 6.63 13.65
CA LEU A 99 1.37 5.35 13.13
C LEU A 99 2.37 5.62 12.02
N THR A 100 3.38 4.76 11.93
CA THR A 100 4.40 4.80 10.89
C THR A 100 4.38 3.51 10.10
N GLY A 101 4.73 3.60 8.82
CA GLY A 101 4.84 2.42 7.98
C GLY A 101 5.19 2.80 6.56
N VAL A 102 4.58 2.11 5.61
CA VAL A 102 4.93 2.23 4.20
C VAL A 102 3.70 2.27 3.31
N VAL A 103 3.84 2.91 2.15
CA VAL A 103 2.85 2.94 1.08
C VAL A 103 3.48 2.43 -0.21
N PHE A 104 2.86 1.42 -0.79
CA PHE A 104 3.19 0.85 -2.08
C PHE A 104 2.18 1.32 -3.13
N PHE A 105 2.68 1.53 -4.33
CA PHE A 105 1.84 1.80 -5.49
C PHE A 105 2.18 0.85 -6.62
N THR A 106 1.16 0.28 -7.24
CA THR A 106 1.26 -0.32 -8.56
C THR A 106 0.66 0.63 -9.59
N SER A 107 0.51 0.19 -10.84
CA SER A 107 -0.16 1.01 -11.87
C SER A 107 -1.58 1.40 -11.45
N ASN A 108 -2.31 0.51 -10.78
CA ASN A 108 -3.74 0.67 -10.50
C ASN A 108 -4.11 0.45 -9.03
N GLU A 109 -3.16 0.14 -8.15
CA GLU A 109 -3.43 -0.19 -6.75
C GLU A 109 -2.57 0.64 -5.81
N VAL A 110 -3.08 0.82 -4.60
CA VAL A 110 -2.35 1.32 -3.45
C VAL A 110 -2.50 0.32 -2.32
N LEU A 111 -1.40 0.07 -1.63
CA LEU A 111 -1.36 -0.68 -0.39
C LEU A 111 -0.59 0.13 0.64
N ALA A 112 -1.23 0.52 1.73
CA ALA A 112 -0.58 1.12 2.88
C ALA A 112 -0.59 0.14 4.04
N GLY A 113 0.53 0.03 4.76
CA GLY A 113 0.62 -0.74 5.99
C GLY A 113 1.36 0.07 7.02
N LEU A 114 0.67 0.44 8.10
CA LEU A 114 1.22 1.23 9.20
C LEU A 114 1.02 0.49 10.51
N THR A 115 2.06 0.37 11.32
CA THR A 115 2.00 -0.37 12.59
C THR A 115 1.87 0.59 13.76
N LEU A 116 1.22 0.14 14.83
CA LEU A 116 1.37 0.79 16.12
C LEU A 116 2.84 0.77 16.58
N PRO A 117 3.28 1.73 17.42
CA PRO A 117 4.65 1.76 17.93
C PRO A 117 5.08 0.48 18.66
N ASP A 118 4.15 -0.16 19.38
CA ASP A 118 4.36 -1.43 20.09
C ASP A 118 4.16 -2.66 19.20
N ARG A 119 3.75 -2.46 17.93
CA ARG A 119 3.44 -3.50 16.93
C ARG A 119 2.34 -4.47 17.37
N SER A 120 1.50 -4.09 18.32
CA SER A 120 0.37 -4.94 18.75
C SER A 120 -0.76 -5.00 17.71
N ASP A 121 -0.79 -4.05 16.78
CA ASP A 121 -1.79 -3.94 15.73
C ASP A 121 -1.24 -3.17 14.52
N ALA A 122 -1.99 -3.20 13.42
CA ALA A 122 -1.67 -2.46 12.21
C ALA A 122 -2.91 -1.86 11.56
N PHE A 123 -2.74 -0.67 10.99
CA PHE A 123 -3.66 -0.05 10.07
C PHE A 123 -3.23 -0.38 8.64
N VAL A 124 -4.05 -1.14 7.92
CA VAL A 124 -3.79 -1.54 6.54
C VAL A 124 -4.85 -0.92 5.64
N VAL A 125 -4.45 -0.30 4.54
CA VAL A 125 -5.33 0.23 3.50
C VAL A 125 -5.02 -0.46 2.20
N ALA A 126 -6.04 -1.02 1.55
CA ALA A 126 -5.94 -1.53 0.19
C ALA A 126 -7.03 -0.92 -0.68
N GLY A 127 -6.66 -0.44 -1.86
CA GLY A 127 -7.62 0.13 -2.79
C GLY A 127 -7.06 0.26 -4.20
N THR A 128 -7.96 0.42 -5.16
CA THR A 128 -7.63 0.69 -6.56
C THR A 128 -7.67 2.19 -6.83
N LYS A 129 -6.71 2.69 -7.61
CA LYS A 129 -6.61 4.08 -8.07
C LYS A 129 -7.80 4.52 -8.91
#